data_AF-A0A0V0JAH5-F1
#
_entry.id   AF-A0A0V0JAH5-F1
#
_cell.length_a   1.000
_cell.length_b   1.000
_cell.length_c   1.000
_cell.angle_alpha   90.00
_cell.angle_beta   90.00
_cell.angle_gamma   90.00
#
_symmetry.space_group_name_H-M   'P 1'
#
loop_
_entity.id
_entity.type
_entity.pdbx_description
1 polymer ?
#
loop_
_entity_poly.entity_id
_entity_poly.type
_entity_poly.pdbx_seq_one_letter_code
_entity_poly.pdbx_strand_id
1 'polypeptide(L)'
;MPCPHVVGIASFLFLVHVWLGFLDPAVAGVPGPPTNVSVVLQSPTQVKIQWDPPEVTNGQIANYTALILQPFLFKCSFRGSENASCIIYDMYEGLTYDVFVYACNYAHSNGRGGGCGQNSSIKTFKTWTGYLDNEIMEKLTPHLGRLPELQETTQAMIILPLSALRLDVSGPLLKATLFVHSGHISLKSQGNMSFELAYHEIKMLKNLKQEFENSLVNPIGSTYRNNTNGSWEVLVINEWSKALPSLPDKHFILGDGLGRPKISHLYNGPLYPDTPYTVQLRLYLQEAYFTSAPIIFSTRASPVAPLIIFASFGAVGLLGLLGFCIYLARRRTGQYAMLVSEARDGETEEEEDSAMQTNEFYNSESDSAKHSAFRHVKVKYLRRPAMGSYENQRIQPISIEKFSDYVTRLLESPNGHINVQFRLLNILARQQEQYCGLTTCLGDQFSSMTLHPDCPPYDQTVVVLDQSWAAYRMVRRTVLPHARHYATVYIDASYVTRCDFNQKKGVAIVPEFGNVPAFIAASTPMENTCPQFLTMIAQQRCPLVINLDE
;
A
#
# COMPACT_ATOMS: atom_id res chain seq x y z
N MET A 1 15.11 3.25 -95.99
CA MET A 1 16.21 3.54 -95.04
C MET A 1 16.48 5.03 -95.08
N PRO A 2 16.82 5.70 -93.96
CA PRO A 2 16.87 5.19 -92.58
C PRO A 2 15.46 5.13 -91.93
N CYS A 3 15.38 4.79 -90.64
CA CYS A 3 14.15 4.75 -89.84
C CYS A 3 14.39 5.39 -88.43
N PRO A 4 13.36 5.95 -87.76
CA PRO A 4 13.52 6.70 -86.51
C PRO A 4 13.14 5.90 -85.25
N HIS A 5 13.95 5.96 -84.18
CA HIS A 5 13.53 5.59 -82.82
C HIS A 5 14.33 6.35 -81.75
N VAL A 6 13.75 7.43 -81.19
CA VAL A 6 14.20 8.08 -79.93
C VAL A 6 12.99 8.38 -79.04
N VAL A 7 12.20 7.34 -78.74
CA VAL A 7 11.18 7.34 -77.68
C VAL A 7 11.22 5.94 -77.05
N GLY A 8 11.51 5.85 -75.74
CA GLY A 8 11.53 4.54 -75.06
C GLY A 8 12.27 4.44 -73.71
N ILE A 9 13.23 5.34 -73.41
CA ILE A 9 14.07 5.20 -72.20
C ILE A 9 13.52 5.94 -70.97
N ALA A 10 12.90 7.11 -71.15
CA ALA A 10 12.38 7.93 -70.05
C ALA A 10 11.25 7.24 -69.25
N SER A 11 10.28 6.62 -69.95
CA SER A 11 9.11 6.01 -69.32
C SER A 11 9.44 4.79 -68.45
N PHE A 12 10.51 4.05 -68.78
CA PHE A 12 10.92 2.87 -68.02
C PHE A 12 11.52 3.24 -66.66
N LEU A 13 12.34 4.31 -66.62
CA LEU A 13 12.89 4.83 -65.36
C LEU A 13 11.81 5.42 -64.45
N PHE A 14 10.78 6.05 -65.01
CA PHE A 14 9.66 6.59 -64.23
C PHE A 14 8.78 5.48 -63.65
N LEU A 15 8.48 4.43 -64.42
CA LEU A 15 7.73 3.26 -63.93
C LEU A 15 8.47 2.53 -62.80
N VAL A 16 9.79 2.36 -62.88
CA VAL A 16 10.59 1.74 -61.81
C VAL A 16 10.56 2.57 -60.51
N HIS A 17 10.60 3.90 -60.58
CA HIS A 17 10.50 4.76 -59.39
C HIS A 17 9.10 4.74 -58.76
N VAL A 18 8.03 4.63 -59.56
CA VAL A 18 6.66 4.50 -59.04
C VAL A 18 6.41 3.12 -58.42
N TRP A 19 7.01 2.05 -58.94
CA TRP A 19 6.82 0.69 -58.41
C TRP A 19 7.68 0.36 -57.18
N LEU A 20 8.82 1.04 -56.99
CA LEU A 20 9.64 0.90 -55.77
C LEU A 20 9.17 1.78 -54.59
N GLY A 21 8.18 2.65 -54.79
CA GLY A 21 7.66 3.55 -53.75
C GLY A 21 6.60 2.97 -52.82
N PHE A 22 6.15 1.72 -53.03
CA PHE A 22 4.99 1.14 -52.34
C PHE A 22 5.17 -0.32 -51.88
N LEU A 23 6.40 -0.70 -51.52
CA LEU A 23 6.70 -1.95 -50.81
C LEU A 23 7.24 -1.66 -49.41
N ASP A 24 6.32 -1.41 -48.49
CA ASP A 24 6.56 -1.45 -47.05
C ASP A 24 7.12 -2.84 -46.68
N PRO A 25 8.28 -2.96 -46.00
CA PRO A 25 8.91 -4.26 -45.74
C PRO A 25 8.21 -5.03 -44.60
N ALA A 26 6.97 -5.44 -44.86
CA ALA A 26 6.25 -6.44 -44.08
C ALA A 26 6.99 -7.79 -44.19
N VAL A 27 7.93 -8.03 -43.28
CA VAL A 27 8.71 -9.27 -43.21
C VAL A 27 7.75 -10.45 -43.09
N ALA A 28 7.73 -11.31 -44.12
CA ALA A 28 6.68 -12.31 -44.31
C ALA A 28 6.53 -13.25 -43.10
N GLY A 29 5.50 -13.03 -42.29
CA GLY A 29 5.16 -13.81 -41.10
C GLY A 29 5.13 -13.05 -39.77
N VAL A 30 5.55 -11.78 -39.71
CA VAL A 30 5.42 -10.93 -38.50
C VAL A 30 4.19 -10.01 -38.59
N PRO A 31 3.52 -9.69 -37.47
CA PRO A 31 2.35 -8.81 -37.47
C PRO A 31 2.74 -7.35 -37.74
N GLY A 32 1.75 -6.53 -38.11
CA GLY A 32 1.87 -5.07 -38.11
C GLY A 32 1.93 -4.47 -36.70
N PRO A 33 2.05 -3.14 -36.60
CA PRO A 33 1.99 -2.43 -35.32
C PRO A 33 0.58 -2.48 -34.69
N PRO A 34 0.45 -2.66 -33.36
CA PRO A 34 -0.82 -2.47 -32.66
C PRO A 34 -1.35 -1.04 -32.78
N THR A 35 -2.67 -0.89 -32.77
CA THR A 35 -3.35 0.38 -33.03
C THR A 35 -4.02 0.95 -31.77
N ASN A 36 -4.54 2.18 -31.84
CA ASN A 36 -5.31 2.83 -30.76
C ASN A 36 -4.66 2.80 -29.36
N VAL A 37 -3.33 2.94 -29.29
CA VAL A 37 -2.59 2.86 -28.01
C VAL A 37 -2.97 4.01 -27.08
N SER A 38 -3.64 3.65 -25.98
CA SER A 38 -4.13 4.54 -24.95
C SER A 38 -3.57 4.17 -23.58
N VAL A 39 -3.48 5.16 -22.70
CA VAL A 39 -2.88 5.03 -21.37
C VAL A 39 -3.87 5.58 -20.34
N VAL A 40 -4.15 4.79 -19.31
CA VAL A 40 -5.05 5.13 -18.22
C VAL A 40 -4.30 4.97 -16.90
N LEU A 41 -4.04 6.09 -16.23
CA LEU A 41 -3.47 6.09 -14.89
C LEU A 41 -4.46 5.43 -13.90
N GLN A 42 -3.97 4.52 -13.06
CA GLN A 42 -4.78 3.78 -12.09
C GLN A 42 -4.39 4.09 -10.65
N SER A 43 -3.14 4.47 -10.40
CA SER A 43 -2.65 5.11 -9.18
C SER A 43 -1.36 5.90 -9.54
N PRO A 44 -0.74 6.65 -8.61
CA PRO A 44 0.58 7.24 -8.83
C PRO A 44 1.64 6.24 -9.32
N THR A 45 1.56 5.00 -8.84
CA THR A 45 2.50 3.90 -9.14
C THR A 45 2.00 2.89 -10.19
N GLN A 46 0.74 2.97 -10.63
CA GLN A 46 0.09 1.96 -11.49
C GLN A 46 -0.58 2.56 -12.73
N VAL A 47 -0.31 1.95 -13.89
CA VAL A 47 -0.77 2.46 -15.19
C VAL A 47 -1.26 1.31 -16.08
N LYS A 48 -2.51 1.39 -16.54
CA LYS A 48 -3.10 0.47 -17.52
C LYS A 48 -2.89 1.00 -18.93
N ILE A 49 -2.21 0.22 -19.76
CA ILE A 49 -2.04 0.50 -21.19
C ILE A 49 -3.02 -0.39 -21.95
N GLN A 50 -3.70 0.17 -22.95
CA GLN A 50 -4.76 -0.49 -23.73
C GLN A 50 -4.54 -0.22 -25.21
N TRP A 51 -4.77 -1.21 -26.06
CA TRP A 51 -4.56 -1.09 -27.50
C TRP A 51 -5.44 -2.09 -28.26
N ASP A 52 -5.69 -1.76 -29.52
CA ASP A 52 -6.42 -2.62 -30.44
C ASP A 52 -5.44 -3.47 -31.27
N PRO A 53 -5.87 -4.63 -31.81
CA PRO A 53 -5.02 -5.48 -32.63
C PRO A 53 -4.44 -4.77 -33.87
N PRO A 54 -3.35 -5.29 -34.45
CA PRO A 54 -2.86 -4.82 -35.75
C PRO A 54 -3.85 -5.16 -36.86
N GLU A 55 -4.09 -4.23 -37.78
CA GLU A 55 -4.97 -4.45 -38.94
C GLU A 55 -4.50 -5.63 -39.82
N VAL A 56 -3.19 -5.83 -39.89
CA VAL A 56 -2.54 -6.93 -40.63
C VAL A 56 -1.78 -7.81 -39.64
N THR A 57 -2.32 -8.99 -39.33
CA THR A 57 -1.72 -9.89 -38.33
C THR A 57 -0.66 -10.84 -38.90
N ASN A 58 -0.71 -11.20 -40.18
CA ASN A 58 0.20 -12.13 -40.85
C ASN A 58 0.38 -13.51 -40.16
N GLY A 59 -0.55 -13.90 -39.29
CA GLY A 59 -0.48 -15.13 -38.50
C GLY A 59 -1.36 -15.08 -37.25
N GLN A 60 -1.23 -16.09 -36.39
CA GLN A 60 -1.87 -16.08 -35.07
C GLN A 60 -0.97 -15.37 -34.06
N ILE A 61 -1.48 -14.29 -33.48
CA ILE A 61 -0.79 -13.54 -32.41
C ILE A 61 -0.67 -14.44 -31.17
N ALA A 62 0.55 -14.53 -30.65
CA ALA A 62 0.90 -15.25 -29.43
C ALA A 62 0.82 -14.35 -28.20
N ASN A 63 1.39 -13.16 -28.31
CA ASN A 63 1.38 -12.16 -27.27
C ASN A 63 1.59 -10.74 -27.83
N TYR A 64 1.24 -9.79 -26.98
CA TYR A 64 1.67 -8.40 -27.09
C TYR A 64 2.65 -8.08 -25.96
N THR A 65 3.49 -7.08 -26.15
CA THR A 65 4.30 -6.48 -25.08
C THR A 65 4.25 -4.96 -25.22
N ALA A 66 3.81 -4.28 -24.15
CA ALA A 66 4.02 -2.85 -23.98
C ALA A 66 5.36 -2.62 -23.28
N LEU A 67 6.16 -1.69 -23.78
CA LEU A 67 7.54 -1.47 -23.36
C LEU A 67 7.83 0.03 -23.20
N ILE A 68 8.37 0.37 -22.05
CA ILE A 68 8.95 1.68 -21.71
C ILE A 68 10.46 1.47 -21.58
N LEU A 69 11.25 2.35 -22.19
CA LEU A 69 12.72 2.27 -22.16
C LEU A 69 13.39 3.34 -21.29
N GLN A 70 12.71 4.47 -21.08
CA GLN A 70 13.24 5.64 -20.36
C GLN A 70 12.13 6.30 -19.52
N PRO A 71 12.46 6.93 -18.37
CA PRO A 71 13.77 6.90 -17.69
C PRO A 71 14.19 5.52 -17.15
N PHE A 72 13.25 4.57 -17.05
CA PHE A 72 13.51 3.20 -16.57
C PHE A 72 12.84 2.16 -17.48
N LEU A 73 13.37 0.93 -17.49
CA LEU A 73 12.81 -0.16 -18.29
C LEU A 73 11.63 -0.80 -17.55
N PHE A 74 10.42 -0.58 -18.05
CA PHE A 74 9.21 -1.27 -17.62
C PHE A 74 8.59 -2.03 -18.80
N LYS A 75 8.09 -3.24 -18.56
CA LYS A 75 7.33 -4.00 -19.57
C LYS A 75 6.13 -4.71 -18.94
N CYS A 76 5.04 -4.79 -19.70
CA CYS A 76 3.96 -5.73 -19.42
C CYS A 76 3.55 -6.45 -20.70
N SER A 77 3.05 -7.68 -20.59
CA SER A 77 2.68 -8.51 -21.73
C SER A 77 1.29 -9.10 -21.56
N PHE A 78 0.54 -9.18 -22.67
CA PHE A 78 -0.78 -9.79 -22.74
C PHE A 78 -0.75 -11.00 -23.68
N ARG A 79 -1.53 -12.05 -23.37
CA ARG A 79 -1.69 -13.24 -24.22
C ARG A 79 -3.15 -13.33 -24.67
N GLY A 80 -3.38 -13.26 -25.97
CA GLY A 80 -4.70 -13.21 -26.60
C GLY A 80 -4.62 -12.49 -27.95
N SER A 81 -5.71 -12.52 -28.71
CA SER A 81 -5.81 -11.95 -30.06
C SER A 81 -6.77 -10.76 -30.19
N GLU A 82 -7.59 -10.51 -29.17
CA GLU A 82 -8.61 -9.45 -29.12
C GLU A 82 -8.05 -8.14 -28.53
N ASN A 83 -8.91 -7.11 -28.35
CA ASN A 83 -8.56 -5.84 -27.71
C ASN A 83 -7.85 -6.09 -26.38
N ALA A 84 -6.61 -5.60 -26.28
CA ALA A 84 -5.65 -6.10 -25.32
C ALA A 84 -5.22 -4.99 -24.37
N SER A 85 -4.91 -5.38 -23.14
CA SER A 85 -4.38 -4.44 -22.16
C SER A 85 -3.49 -5.13 -21.14
N CYS A 86 -2.55 -4.38 -20.58
CA CYS A 86 -1.77 -4.82 -19.44
C CYS A 86 -1.49 -3.64 -18.50
N ILE A 87 -1.19 -3.96 -17.26
CA ILE A 87 -0.91 -2.98 -16.20
C ILE A 87 0.59 -3.02 -15.93
N ILE A 88 1.23 -1.85 -15.91
CA ILE A 88 2.55 -1.65 -15.32
C ILE A 88 2.35 -1.20 -13.88
N TYR A 89 3.06 -1.86 -12.97
CA TYR A 89 3.08 -1.60 -11.54
C TYR A 89 4.43 -0.99 -11.13
N ASP A 90 4.50 -0.44 -9.92
CA ASP A 90 5.73 0.05 -9.30
C ASP A 90 6.46 1.13 -10.13
N MET A 91 5.69 1.94 -10.87
CA MET A 91 6.21 3.12 -11.58
C MET A 91 6.60 4.22 -10.59
N TYR A 92 7.62 5.00 -10.93
CA TYR A 92 7.97 6.20 -10.14
C TYR A 92 6.93 7.29 -10.41
N GLU A 93 6.47 7.89 -9.33
CA GLU A 93 5.49 8.95 -9.24
C GLU A 93 6.03 10.27 -9.84
N GLY A 94 5.15 11.09 -10.42
CA GLY A 94 5.49 12.41 -10.96
C GLY A 94 6.43 12.43 -12.17
N LEU A 95 6.80 11.29 -12.77
CA LEU A 95 7.70 11.21 -13.91
C LEU A 95 6.96 11.06 -15.25
N THR A 96 7.59 11.58 -16.32
CA THR A 96 7.15 11.41 -17.71
C THR A 96 7.77 10.14 -18.30
N TYR A 97 6.97 9.40 -19.06
CA TYR A 97 7.34 8.13 -19.71
C TYR A 97 6.86 8.09 -21.15
N ASP A 98 7.62 7.41 -22.00
CA ASP A 98 7.25 7.05 -23.37
C ASP A 98 7.02 5.54 -23.47
N VAL A 99 5.80 5.14 -23.86
CA VAL A 99 5.47 3.72 -24.10
C VAL A 99 5.13 3.45 -25.56
N PHE A 100 5.53 2.27 -26.05
CA PHE A 100 5.04 1.69 -27.29
C PHE A 100 4.64 0.23 -27.06
N VAL A 101 3.84 -0.32 -27.97
CA VAL A 101 3.40 -1.72 -27.94
C VAL A 101 3.82 -2.42 -29.22
N TYR A 102 4.23 -3.69 -29.14
CA TYR A 102 4.42 -4.54 -30.31
C TYR A 102 3.71 -5.90 -30.11
N ALA A 103 3.28 -6.50 -31.21
CA ALA A 103 2.69 -7.83 -31.26
C ALA A 103 3.73 -8.86 -31.71
N CYS A 104 3.58 -10.13 -31.33
CA CYS A 104 4.37 -11.24 -31.86
C CYS A 104 3.49 -12.44 -32.22
N ASN A 105 3.78 -13.08 -33.35
CA ASN A 105 3.10 -14.27 -33.83
C ASN A 105 3.74 -15.56 -33.31
N TYR A 106 2.92 -16.62 -33.15
CA TYR A 106 3.43 -17.98 -33.00
C TYR A 106 4.26 -18.39 -34.23
N ALA A 107 5.33 -19.14 -34.00
CA ALA A 107 6.00 -19.88 -35.07
C ALA A 107 5.08 -20.97 -35.62
N HIS A 108 5.21 -21.29 -36.91
CA HIS A 108 4.41 -22.35 -37.52
C HIS A 108 4.83 -23.74 -37.01
N SER A 109 4.00 -24.76 -37.22
CA SER A 109 4.20 -26.13 -36.71
C SER A 109 5.52 -26.81 -37.12
N ASN A 110 6.18 -26.30 -38.16
CA ASN A 110 7.48 -26.73 -38.66
C ASN A 110 8.67 -25.91 -38.09
N GLY A 111 8.43 -25.03 -37.12
CA GLY A 111 9.45 -24.17 -36.51
C GLY A 111 9.92 -23.00 -37.38
N ARG A 112 9.21 -22.68 -38.47
CA ARG A 112 9.52 -21.55 -39.37
C ARG A 112 8.45 -20.46 -39.29
N GLY A 113 8.83 -19.23 -39.63
CA GLY A 113 7.95 -18.06 -39.53
C GLY A 113 7.61 -17.66 -38.09
N GLY A 114 6.66 -16.74 -37.94
CA GLY A 114 6.40 -16.05 -36.68
C GLY A 114 7.47 -15.00 -36.35
N GLY A 115 7.40 -14.43 -35.15
CA GLY A 115 8.26 -13.33 -34.71
C GLY A 115 7.47 -12.07 -34.36
N CYS A 116 8.19 -11.02 -33.96
CA CYS A 116 7.60 -9.77 -33.49
C CYS A 116 7.52 -8.71 -34.60
N GLY A 117 6.43 -7.95 -34.59
CA GLY A 117 6.13 -6.89 -35.53
C GLY A 117 6.84 -5.57 -35.24
N GLN A 118 6.46 -4.54 -35.99
CA GLN A 118 6.86 -3.16 -35.71
C GLN A 118 6.23 -2.64 -34.40
N ASN A 119 6.85 -1.63 -33.81
CA ASN A 119 6.29 -0.88 -32.68
C ASN A 119 5.11 -0.01 -33.13
N SER A 120 4.13 0.15 -32.25
CA SER A 120 3.10 1.19 -32.35
C SER A 120 3.72 2.59 -32.40
N SER A 121 2.88 3.59 -32.69
CA SER A 121 3.19 4.97 -32.32
C SER A 121 3.52 5.06 -30.81
N ILE A 122 4.48 5.94 -30.48
CA ILE A 122 4.87 6.20 -29.09
C ILE A 122 3.79 7.04 -28.42
N LYS A 123 3.43 6.68 -27.19
CA LYS A 123 2.50 7.42 -26.34
C LYS A 123 3.23 7.95 -25.11
N THR A 124 3.47 9.25 -25.09
CA THR A 124 3.98 9.95 -23.91
C THR A 124 2.86 10.13 -22.87
N PHE A 125 3.18 9.93 -21.60
CA PHE A 125 2.31 10.25 -20.46
C PHE A 125 3.12 10.65 -19.24
N LYS A 126 2.48 11.24 -18.22
CA LYS A 126 3.08 11.54 -16.92
C LYS A 126 2.31 10.81 -15.83
N THR A 127 3.00 10.22 -14.87
CA THR A 127 2.40 9.65 -13.65
C THR A 127 1.99 10.76 -12.68
N TRP A 128 0.99 10.48 -11.84
CA TRP A 128 0.64 11.37 -10.73
C TRP A 128 1.75 11.43 -9.68
N THR A 129 1.86 12.53 -8.94
CA THR A 129 2.86 12.68 -7.86
C THR A 129 2.49 11.92 -6.59
N GLY A 130 1.21 11.58 -6.38
CA GLY A 130 0.72 10.93 -5.15
C GLY A 130 0.70 11.82 -3.90
N TYR A 131 1.66 12.75 -3.80
CA TYR A 131 1.78 13.73 -2.74
C TYR A 131 1.30 15.14 -3.13
N LEU A 132 1.02 15.94 -2.09
CA LEU A 132 0.81 17.38 -2.14
C LEU A 132 1.99 18.07 -1.44
N ASP A 133 2.62 19.05 -2.09
CA ASP A 133 3.73 19.81 -1.50
C ASP A 133 3.25 20.88 -0.50
N ASN A 134 4.19 21.43 0.27
CA ASN A 134 3.90 22.40 1.32
C ASN A 134 3.29 23.71 0.80
N GLU A 135 3.61 24.14 -0.43
CA GLU A 135 3.09 25.38 -1.03
C GLU A 135 1.62 25.20 -1.45
N ILE A 136 1.28 24.03 -1.99
CA ILE A 136 -0.10 23.62 -2.25
C ILE A 136 -0.86 23.44 -0.92
N MET A 137 -0.26 22.81 0.10
CA MET A 137 -0.91 22.61 1.40
C MET A 137 -1.12 23.91 2.19
N GLU A 138 -0.26 24.92 2.01
CA GLU A 138 -0.46 26.27 2.54
C GLU A 138 -1.65 26.95 1.84
N LYS A 139 -1.71 26.90 0.50
CA LYS A 139 -2.85 27.44 -0.28
C LYS A 139 -4.17 26.73 0.02
N LEU A 140 -4.13 25.46 0.43
CA LEU A 140 -5.27 24.66 0.85
C LEU A 140 -5.73 24.94 2.29
N THR A 141 -5.08 25.84 3.02
CA THR A 141 -5.48 26.23 4.38
C THR A 141 -6.91 26.78 4.37
N PRO A 142 -7.82 26.23 5.20
CA PRO A 142 -9.17 26.78 5.35
C PRO A 142 -9.14 28.25 5.78
N HIS A 143 -10.25 28.96 5.57
CA HIS A 143 -10.43 30.28 6.19
C HIS A 143 -11.88 30.52 6.60
N LEU A 144 -12.08 31.50 7.48
CA LEU A 144 -13.40 31.81 8.03
C LEU A 144 -14.19 32.67 7.04
N GLY A 145 -15.39 32.21 6.70
CA GLY A 145 -16.44 33.03 6.12
C GLY A 145 -17.15 33.87 7.17
N ARG A 146 -18.35 34.37 6.85
CA ARG A 146 -19.19 35.14 7.78
C ARG A 146 -20.57 34.49 7.92
N LEU A 147 -21.10 34.48 9.13
CA LEU A 147 -22.48 34.05 9.41
C LEU A 147 -23.27 35.19 10.10
N PRO A 148 -24.61 35.11 10.12
CA PRO A 148 -25.42 35.91 11.04
C PRO A 148 -25.01 35.65 12.50
N GLU A 149 -24.91 36.70 13.31
CA GLU A 149 -24.33 36.65 14.67
C GLU A 149 -24.97 35.59 15.60
N LEU A 150 -26.26 35.30 15.41
CA LEU A 150 -26.99 34.31 16.19
C LEU A 150 -26.49 32.88 15.93
N GLN A 151 -26.05 32.59 14.69
CA GLN A 151 -25.50 31.29 14.28
C GLN A 151 -24.04 31.12 14.74
N GLU A 152 -23.28 32.19 14.86
CA GLU A 152 -21.87 32.17 15.34
C GLU A 152 -21.70 31.65 16.79
N THR A 153 -22.82 31.42 17.51
CA THR A 153 -22.83 30.77 18.83
C THR A 153 -22.67 29.25 18.79
N THR A 154 -23.04 28.59 17.68
CA THR A 154 -23.00 27.13 17.51
C THR A 154 -22.51 26.68 16.13
N GLN A 155 -22.17 27.62 15.24
CA GLN A 155 -21.81 27.36 13.85
C GLN A 155 -20.61 28.22 13.41
N ALA A 156 -19.84 27.72 12.46
CA ALA A 156 -18.78 28.47 11.77
C ALA A 156 -18.80 28.15 10.27
N MET A 157 -18.77 29.19 9.43
CA MET A 157 -18.60 29.04 7.99
C MET A 157 -17.12 28.85 7.68
N ILE A 158 -16.75 27.67 7.21
CA ILE A 158 -15.40 27.32 6.80
C ILE A 158 -15.35 27.33 5.26
N ILE A 159 -14.51 28.17 4.68
CA ILE A 159 -14.25 28.21 3.24
C ILE A 159 -13.03 27.33 2.95
N LEU A 160 -13.18 26.43 1.99
CA LEU A 160 -12.18 25.46 1.59
C LEU A 160 -11.69 25.80 0.17
N PRO A 161 -10.46 26.30 0.00
CA PRO A 161 -9.90 26.75 -1.29
C PRO A 161 -9.45 25.57 -2.17
N LEU A 162 -10.37 24.65 -2.46
CA LEU A 162 -10.13 23.40 -3.19
C LEU A 162 -9.73 23.61 -4.66
N SER A 163 -9.93 24.81 -5.23
CA SER A 163 -9.44 25.18 -6.56
C SER A 163 -7.92 25.23 -6.67
N ALA A 164 -7.19 25.30 -5.55
CA ALA A 164 -5.74 25.11 -5.50
C ALA A 164 -5.31 23.65 -5.79
N LEU A 165 -6.22 22.67 -5.70
CA LEU A 165 -5.91 21.24 -5.82
C LEU A 165 -5.84 20.80 -7.30
N ARG A 166 -4.63 20.45 -7.75
CA ARG A 166 -4.33 19.95 -9.10
C ARG A 166 -4.44 18.44 -9.19
N LEU A 167 -5.66 17.93 -9.36
CA LEU A 167 -5.95 16.50 -9.48
C LEU A 167 -5.32 15.84 -10.72
N ASP A 168 -5.04 16.64 -11.75
CA ASP A 168 -4.26 16.23 -12.92
C ASP A 168 -2.78 15.95 -12.61
N VAL A 169 -2.25 16.50 -11.51
CA VAL A 169 -0.87 16.30 -11.05
C VAL A 169 -0.79 15.33 -9.88
N SER A 170 -1.57 15.54 -8.80
CA SER A 170 -1.49 14.72 -7.58
C SER A 170 -2.27 13.41 -7.67
N GLY A 171 -3.26 13.33 -8.55
CA GLY A 171 -4.13 12.17 -8.73
C GLY A 171 -5.52 12.36 -8.11
N PRO A 172 -6.38 11.33 -8.18
CA PRO A 172 -7.78 11.43 -7.78
C PRO A 172 -7.92 11.62 -6.26
N LEU A 173 -8.59 12.70 -5.86
CA LEU A 173 -9.07 12.85 -4.50
C LEU A 173 -10.18 11.82 -4.25
N LEU A 174 -10.03 11.02 -3.20
CA LEU A 174 -11.00 10.00 -2.84
C LEU A 174 -12.07 10.56 -1.89
N LYS A 175 -11.65 11.41 -0.94
CA LYS A 175 -12.52 12.11 0.01
C LYS A 175 -11.78 13.29 0.65
N ALA A 176 -12.54 14.22 1.23
CA ALA A 176 -12.01 15.30 2.07
C ALA A 176 -12.80 15.41 3.38
N THR A 177 -12.11 15.62 4.49
CA THR A 177 -12.70 15.84 5.82
C THR A 177 -12.19 17.14 6.44
N LEU A 178 -12.93 17.67 7.41
CA LEU A 178 -12.38 18.60 8.40
C LEU A 178 -12.06 17.82 9.67
N PHE A 179 -10.80 17.87 10.09
CA PHE A 179 -10.38 17.49 11.43
C PHE A 179 -10.62 18.69 12.35
N VAL A 180 -11.38 18.48 13.42
CA VAL A 180 -11.81 19.52 14.36
C VAL A 180 -11.44 19.09 15.78
N HIS A 181 -10.92 20.01 16.58
CA HIS A 181 -10.59 19.81 17.99
C HIS A 181 -11.12 20.96 18.83
N SER A 182 -11.83 20.65 19.92
CA SER A 182 -12.23 21.63 20.95
C SER A 182 -11.05 21.95 21.87
N GLY A 183 -10.46 23.13 21.69
CA GLY A 183 -9.24 23.56 22.39
C GLY A 183 -8.13 24.03 21.43
N HIS A 184 -7.01 24.44 22.02
CA HIS A 184 -5.78 24.76 21.29
C HIS A 184 -4.85 23.54 21.23
N ILE A 185 -4.55 23.05 20.03
CA ILE A 185 -3.53 22.01 19.84
C ILE A 185 -2.14 22.63 20.00
N SER A 186 -1.31 22.08 20.91
CA SER A 186 0.10 22.47 21.02
C SER A 186 0.93 21.81 19.93
N LEU A 187 1.35 22.58 18.93
CA LEU A 187 2.14 22.13 17.78
C LEU A 187 3.60 21.83 18.17
N LYS A 188 3.82 20.73 18.91
CA LYS A 188 5.16 20.23 19.28
C LYS A 188 5.41 18.73 19.03
N SER A 189 4.45 17.98 18.48
CA SER A 189 4.61 16.54 18.19
C SER A 189 4.19 16.08 16.80
N GLN A 190 3.40 16.86 16.04
CA GLN A 190 3.28 16.65 14.58
C GLN A 190 4.46 17.30 13.87
N GLY A 191 5.64 16.70 14.01
CA GLY A 191 6.75 16.97 13.10
C GLY A 191 6.38 16.52 11.69
N ASN A 192 6.87 17.24 10.68
CA ASN A 192 6.76 16.80 9.29
C ASN A 192 7.36 15.39 9.18
N MET A 193 6.65 14.46 8.54
CA MET A 193 7.15 13.10 8.27
C MET A 193 8.15 13.14 7.10
N SER A 194 9.27 13.82 7.34
CA SER A 194 10.43 13.86 6.44
C SER A 194 11.07 12.47 6.40
N PHE A 195 11.28 11.93 5.21
CA PHE A 195 11.94 10.64 5.01
C PHE A 195 13.45 10.74 5.31
N GLU A 196 13.82 10.61 6.57
CA GLU A 196 15.21 10.36 7.00
C GLU A 196 15.35 8.96 7.61
N LEU A 197 16.05 8.10 6.86
CA LEU A 197 16.81 6.92 7.28
C LEU A 197 16.04 5.75 7.94
N ALA A 198 16.21 4.57 7.33
CA ALA A 198 15.51 3.34 7.72
C ALA A 198 16.33 2.47 8.68
N TYR A 199 15.67 1.92 9.71
CA TYR A 199 15.81 0.49 10.07
C TYR A 199 14.67 -0.09 10.93
N HIS A 200 13.81 0.73 11.54
CA HIS A 200 12.97 0.27 12.68
C HIS A 200 11.49 -0.07 12.38
N GLU A 201 11.04 -0.06 11.11
CA GLU A 201 9.60 -0.11 10.78
C GLU A 201 9.15 -1.22 9.81
N ILE A 202 9.26 -2.49 10.21
CA ILE A 202 8.46 -3.57 9.58
C ILE A 202 7.08 -3.71 10.25
N LYS A 203 6.98 -3.40 11.55
CA LYS A 203 5.72 -3.48 12.32
C LYS A 203 4.77 -2.31 12.01
N MET A 204 5.32 -1.09 11.94
CA MET A 204 4.57 0.11 11.55
C MET A 204 4.07 0.05 10.11
N LEU A 205 4.82 -0.53 9.15
CA LEU A 205 4.35 -0.64 7.77
C LEU A 205 3.09 -1.53 7.61
N LYS A 206 2.94 -2.58 8.43
CA LYS A 206 1.71 -3.39 8.49
C LYS A 206 0.55 -2.58 9.08
N ASN A 207 0.78 -1.85 10.17
CA ASN A 207 -0.23 -0.97 10.77
C ASN A 207 -0.64 0.16 9.81
N LEU A 208 0.31 0.92 9.25
CA LEU A 208 0.06 1.98 8.29
C LEU A 208 -0.72 1.48 7.07
N LYS A 209 -0.37 0.31 6.52
CA LYS A 209 -1.14 -0.25 5.40
C LYS A 209 -2.57 -0.63 5.83
N GLN A 210 -2.77 -1.20 7.01
CA GLN A 210 -4.10 -1.59 7.49
C GLN A 210 -4.96 -0.40 7.94
N GLU A 211 -4.36 0.61 8.58
CA GLU A 211 -4.97 1.90 8.86
C GLU A 211 -5.29 2.66 7.57
N PHE A 212 -4.44 2.57 6.55
CA PHE A 212 -4.68 3.18 5.25
C PHE A 212 -5.80 2.47 4.47
N GLU A 213 -5.82 1.13 4.43
CA GLU A 213 -6.91 0.34 3.82
C GLU A 213 -8.24 0.58 4.56
N ASN A 214 -8.22 0.67 5.90
CA ASN A 214 -9.36 1.17 6.67
C ASN A 214 -9.70 2.64 6.32
N SER A 215 -8.69 3.49 6.04
CA SER A 215 -8.89 4.89 5.66
C SER A 215 -9.55 5.04 4.28
N LEU A 216 -9.34 4.09 3.37
CA LEU A 216 -10.07 4.07 2.09
C LEU A 216 -11.57 3.82 2.28
N VAL A 217 -11.99 3.29 3.44
CA VAL A 217 -13.39 2.99 3.78
C VAL A 217 -14.00 4.03 4.74
N ASN A 218 -13.28 4.50 5.77
CA ASN A 218 -13.75 5.47 6.76
C ASN A 218 -12.68 6.54 7.08
N PRO A 219 -13.02 7.76 7.51
CA PRO A 219 -12.06 8.69 8.14
C PRO A 219 -11.31 8.07 9.35
N ILE A 220 -10.12 8.59 9.65
CA ILE A 220 -9.20 7.99 10.65
C ILE A 220 -9.54 8.45 12.07
N GLY A 221 -9.91 9.72 12.25
CA GLY A 221 -10.32 10.28 13.54
C GLY A 221 -11.67 9.77 14.05
N SER A 222 -12.03 10.18 15.27
CA SER A 222 -13.33 9.92 15.89
C SER A 222 -14.50 10.64 15.18
N THR A 223 -15.74 10.21 15.44
CA THR A 223 -16.95 10.95 15.03
C THR A 223 -17.39 11.93 16.12
N TYR A 224 -18.24 12.91 15.78
CA TYR A 224 -18.67 13.99 16.70
C TYR A 224 -19.16 13.49 18.08
N ARG A 225 -19.80 12.32 18.15
CA ARG A 225 -20.31 11.74 19.41
C ARG A 225 -19.32 10.81 20.12
N ASN A 226 -18.22 10.41 19.49
CA ASN A 226 -17.27 9.42 20.00
C ASN A 226 -15.85 10.01 20.16
N ASN A 227 -15.76 11.29 20.47
CA ASN A 227 -14.55 12.11 20.55
C ASN A 227 -13.97 12.16 21.97
N THR A 228 -13.44 11.03 22.45
CA THR A 228 -12.88 10.89 23.82
C THR A 228 -11.76 11.88 24.17
N ASN A 229 -11.11 12.46 23.17
CA ASN A 229 -10.04 13.46 23.29
C ASN A 229 -10.45 14.88 22.82
N GLY A 230 -11.76 15.13 22.62
CA GLY A 230 -12.27 16.39 22.06
C GLY A 230 -12.04 16.59 20.56
N SER A 231 -11.46 15.60 19.85
CA SER A 231 -11.19 15.65 18.41
C SER A 231 -12.15 14.78 17.60
N TRP A 232 -12.58 15.25 16.43
CA TRP A 232 -13.39 14.48 15.49
C TRP A 232 -13.13 14.84 14.02
N GLU A 233 -13.53 13.96 13.10
CA GLU A 233 -13.54 14.23 11.66
C GLU A 233 -14.96 14.31 11.09
N VAL A 234 -15.19 15.36 10.29
CA VAL A 234 -16.42 15.62 9.56
C VAL A 234 -16.17 15.45 8.06
N LEU A 235 -16.99 14.68 7.36
CA LEU A 235 -16.85 14.41 5.93
C LEU A 235 -17.43 15.55 5.09
N VAL A 236 -16.60 16.15 4.23
CA VAL A 236 -16.96 17.30 3.39
C VAL A 236 -17.09 16.94 1.91
N ILE A 237 -16.27 16.00 1.41
CA ILE A 237 -16.39 15.41 0.08
C ILE A 237 -16.34 13.89 0.20
N ASN A 238 -17.31 13.22 -0.42
CA ASN A 238 -17.50 11.77 -0.42
C ASN A 238 -17.56 11.18 -1.86
N GLU A 239 -17.23 11.98 -2.87
CA GLU A 239 -17.29 11.57 -4.28
C GLU A 239 -15.88 11.36 -4.83
N TRP A 240 -15.66 10.20 -5.44
CA TRP A 240 -14.43 9.91 -6.19
C TRP A 240 -14.36 10.82 -7.42
N SER A 241 -13.51 11.84 -7.37
CA SER A 241 -13.36 12.88 -8.40
C SER A 241 -12.64 12.41 -9.67
N LYS A 242 -12.81 11.14 -10.07
CA LYS A 242 -12.10 10.42 -11.16
C LYS A 242 -12.26 11.01 -12.57
N ALA A 243 -12.98 12.12 -12.72
CA ALA A 243 -13.25 12.79 -14.00
C ALA A 243 -13.11 14.32 -13.97
N LEU A 244 -12.75 14.94 -12.84
CA LEU A 244 -12.55 16.40 -12.76
C LEU A 244 -11.05 16.73 -12.59
N PRO A 245 -10.48 17.66 -13.39
CA PRO A 245 -9.07 18.06 -13.26
C PRO A 245 -8.82 19.03 -12.09
N SER A 246 -9.86 19.71 -11.61
CA SER A 246 -9.85 20.60 -10.44
C SER A 246 -11.22 20.61 -9.76
N LEU A 247 -11.28 21.09 -8.52
CA LEU A 247 -12.52 21.21 -7.74
C LEU A 247 -12.87 22.69 -7.52
N PRO A 248 -14.16 23.07 -7.44
CA PRO A 248 -14.55 24.40 -7.02
C PRO A 248 -14.31 24.58 -5.51
N ASP A 249 -14.03 25.81 -5.09
CA ASP A 249 -13.96 26.17 -3.67
C ASP A 249 -15.30 25.88 -2.99
N LYS A 250 -15.25 25.36 -1.75
CA LYS A 250 -16.43 24.88 -1.04
C LYS A 250 -16.66 25.65 0.25
N HIS A 251 -17.84 26.23 0.36
CA HIS A 251 -18.37 26.75 1.62
C HIS A 251 -18.96 25.58 2.42
N PHE A 252 -18.49 25.39 3.66
CA PHE A 252 -18.96 24.34 4.56
C PHE A 252 -19.38 24.97 5.89
N ILE A 253 -20.60 24.67 6.36
CA ILE A 253 -21.04 25.12 7.69
C ILE A 253 -20.70 24.01 8.70
N LEU A 254 -19.70 24.28 9.53
CA LEU A 254 -19.39 23.43 10.67
C LEU A 254 -20.35 23.80 11.82
N GLY A 255 -21.04 22.83 12.40
CA GLY A 255 -22.00 23.08 13.49
C GLY A 255 -23.47 23.18 13.07
N ASP A 256 -23.82 22.97 11.79
CA ASP A 256 -25.22 23.06 11.34
C ASP A 256 -26.12 21.88 11.81
N GLY A 257 -25.52 20.80 12.32
CA GLY A 257 -26.21 19.61 12.79
C GLY A 257 -26.79 18.73 11.69
N LEU A 258 -26.48 19.00 10.41
CA LEU A 258 -26.93 18.20 9.28
C LEU A 258 -26.11 16.91 9.21
N GLY A 259 -26.79 15.76 9.04
CA GLY A 259 -26.13 14.46 8.96
C GLY A 259 -27.01 13.27 9.34
N ARG A 260 -26.46 12.06 9.18
CA ARG A 260 -27.06 10.78 9.60
C ARG A 260 -25.98 9.73 9.93
N PRO A 261 -26.18 8.87 10.95
CA PRO A 261 -26.62 9.18 12.32
C PRO A 261 -25.57 9.98 13.12
N LYS A 262 -25.81 10.31 14.41
CA LYS A 262 -24.87 11.08 15.25
C LYS A 262 -23.49 10.45 15.48
N ILE A 263 -23.33 9.16 15.17
CA ILE A 263 -22.06 8.41 15.27
C ILE A 263 -21.35 8.27 13.91
N SER A 264 -21.71 9.10 12.93
CA SER A 264 -21.15 9.12 11.57
C SER A 264 -20.31 10.37 11.34
N HIS A 265 -19.32 10.29 10.46
CA HIS A 265 -18.57 11.44 9.97
C HIS A 265 -19.43 12.40 9.13
N LEU A 266 -20.61 11.95 8.68
CA LEU A 266 -21.61 12.83 8.07
C LEU A 266 -22.30 13.76 9.08
N TYR A 267 -22.11 13.58 10.40
CA TYR A 267 -22.70 14.43 11.44
C TYR A 267 -21.65 15.33 12.08
N ASN A 268 -21.82 16.64 11.90
CA ASN A 268 -20.89 17.68 12.34
C ASN A 268 -21.21 18.28 13.72
N GLY A 269 -22.33 17.88 14.34
CA GLY A 269 -22.86 18.43 15.59
C GLY A 269 -23.36 19.87 15.47
N PRO A 270 -23.88 20.47 16.55
CA PRO A 270 -23.70 21.89 16.84
C PRO A 270 -22.39 22.09 17.61
N LEU A 271 -21.67 23.19 17.36
CA LEU A 271 -20.54 23.59 18.20
C LEU A 271 -21.04 24.09 19.57
N TYR A 272 -20.18 23.99 20.58
CA TYR A 272 -20.43 24.56 21.90
C TYR A 272 -20.15 26.06 21.88
N PRO A 273 -20.98 26.92 22.50
CA PRO A 273 -20.71 28.35 22.65
C PRO A 273 -19.45 28.64 23.47
N ASP A 274 -18.90 29.85 23.32
CA ASP A 274 -17.71 30.36 24.04
C ASP A 274 -16.48 29.42 24.03
N THR A 275 -16.38 28.54 23.02
CA THR A 275 -15.38 27.48 22.95
C THR A 275 -14.38 27.75 21.82
N PRO A 276 -13.05 27.68 22.08
CA PRO A 276 -12.04 27.74 21.04
C PRO A 276 -11.96 26.42 20.26
N TYR A 277 -11.78 26.52 18.95
CA TYR A 277 -11.67 25.39 18.03
C TYR A 277 -10.42 25.50 17.15
N THR A 278 -9.70 24.39 17.04
CA THR A 278 -8.66 24.19 16.02
C THR A 278 -9.24 23.35 14.89
N VAL A 279 -9.14 23.80 13.63
CA VAL A 279 -9.70 23.12 12.45
C VAL A 279 -8.68 23.02 11.32
N GLN A 280 -8.56 21.82 10.72
CA GLN A 280 -7.69 21.54 9.58
C GLN A 280 -8.46 20.80 8.48
N LEU A 281 -8.19 21.12 7.22
CA LEU A 281 -8.64 20.32 6.06
C LEU A 281 -7.74 19.09 5.93
N ARG A 282 -8.32 17.90 5.83
CA ARG A 282 -7.60 16.67 5.49
C ARG A 282 -8.09 16.11 4.16
N LEU A 283 -7.15 15.90 3.26
CA LEU A 283 -7.37 15.34 1.92
C LEU A 283 -6.85 13.90 1.89
N TYR A 284 -7.61 12.98 1.32
CA TYR A 284 -7.23 11.58 1.19
C TYR A 284 -7.13 11.21 -0.30
N LEU A 285 -5.94 10.80 -0.71
CA LEU A 285 -5.64 10.28 -2.05
C LEU A 285 -5.51 8.76 -1.99
N GLN A 286 -5.16 8.13 -3.12
CA GLN A 286 -5.19 6.68 -3.27
C GLN A 286 -4.06 5.92 -2.55
N GLU A 287 -2.97 6.58 -2.16
CA GLU A 287 -1.85 5.96 -1.44
C GLU A 287 -1.39 6.77 -0.19
N ALA A 288 -2.02 7.91 0.12
CA ALA A 288 -1.65 8.79 1.24
C ALA A 288 -2.80 9.73 1.70
N TYR A 289 -2.62 10.41 2.84
CA TYR A 289 -3.47 11.54 3.26
C TYR A 289 -2.62 12.74 3.71
N PHE A 290 -3.14 13.96 3.52
CA PHE A 290 -2.47 15.23 3.80
C PHE A 290 -3.35 16.13 4.64
N THR A 291 -2.79 16.86 5.60
CA THR A 291 -3.54 17.75 6.51
C THR A 291 -2.99 19.17 6.40
N SER A 292 -3.87 20.17 6.24
CA SER A 292 -3.49 21.58 6.07
C SER A 292 -2.89 22.20 7.34
N ALA A 293 -2.35 23.42 7.21
CA ALA A 293 -2.20 24.28 8.37
C ALA A 293 -3.56 24.49 9.08
N PRO A 294 -3.58 24.67 10.42
CA PRO A 294 -4.81 24.90 11.16
C PRO A 294 -5.28 26.35 11.06
N ILE A 295 -6.60 26.52 11.02
CA ILE A 295 -7.24 27.74 11.52
C ILE A 295 -7.65 27.57 12.98
N ILE A 296 -7.68 28.68 13.70
CA ILE A 296 -8.13 28.76 15.09
C ILE A 296 -9.19 29.86 15.18
N PHE A 297 -10.31 29.57 15.82
CA PHE A 297 -11.38 30.52 16.11
C PHE A 297 -12.06 30.18 17.43
N SER A 298 -12.94 31.06 17.91
CA SER A 298 -13.88 30.74 18.99
C SER A 298 -15.30 31.03 18.54
N THR A 299 -16.25 30.18 18.91
CA THR A 299 -17.68 30.50 18.82
C THR A 299 -18.03 31.65 19.76
N ARG A 300 -19.03 32.46 19.43
CA ARG A 300 -19.56 33.47 20.36
C ARG A 300 -20.11 32.83 21.63
N ALA A 301 -20.02 33.56 22.74
CA ALA A 301 -20.79 33.23 23.93
C ALA A 301 -22.30 33.22 23.61
N SER A 302 -23.02 32.24 24.16
CA SER A 302 -24.47 32.18 24.00
C SER A 302 -25.11 33.41 24.64
N PRO A 303 -26.00 34.15 23.95
CA PRO A 303 -26.73 35.24 24.58
C PRO A 303 -27.57 34.66 25.71
N VAL A 304 -27.23 34.99 26.97
CA VAL A 304 -27.94 34.52 28.15
C VAL A 304 -29.35 35.08 28.12
N ALA A 305 -30.28 34.30 27.55
CA ALA A 305 -31.66 34.72 27.41
C ALA A 305 -32.22 35.06 28.80
N PRO A 306 -32.88 36.22 28.97
CA PRO A 306 -33.39 36.65 30.28
C PRO A 306 -34.45 35.71 30.86
N LEU A 307 -34.87 34.68 30.12
CA LEU A 307 -35.65 33.53 30.60
C LEU A 307 -35.09 32.89 31.88
N ILE A 308 -33.77 32.79 32.07
CA ILE A 308 -33.21 32.24 33.34
C ILE A 308 -33.46 33.20 34.51
N ILE A 309 -33.44 34.51 34.25
CA ILE A 309 -33.74 35.56 35.23
C ILE A 309 -35.25 35.56 35.54
N PHE A 310 -36.11 35.48 34.52
CA PHE A 310 -37.56 35.38 34.71
C PHE A 310 -37.98 34.06 35.38
N ALA A 311 -37.32 32.94 35.09
CA ALA A 311 -37.59 31.65 35.74
C ALA A 311 -37.18 31.65 37.22
N SER A 312 -36.02 32.25 37.56
CA SER A 312 -35.59 32.36 38.95
C SER A 312 -36.46 33.35 39.75
N PHE A 313 -36.82 34.52 39.21
CA PHE A 313 -37.81 35.40 39.83
C PHE A 313 -39.20 34.75 39.94
N GLY A 314 -39.64 33.98 38.94
CA GLY A 314 -40.90 33.23 38.99
C GLY A 314 -40.91 32.15 40.08
N ALA A 315 -39.82 31.41 40.24
CA ALA A 315 -39.64 30.42 41.29
C ALA A 315 -39.61 31.07 42.69
N VAL A 316 -38.89 32.19 42.86
CA VAL A 316 -38.87 32.96 44.11
C VAL A 316 -40.25 33.54 44.44
N GLY A 317 -41.01 34.01 43.44
CA GLY A 317 -42.40 34.46 43.60
C GLY A 317 -43.33 33.33 44.03
N LEU A 318 -43.21 32.15 43.43
CA LEU A 318 -43.97 30.95 43.82
C LEU A 318 -43.62 30.47 45.24
N LEU A 319 -42.34 30.48 45.62
CA LEU A 319 -41.90 30.15 46.98
C LEU A 319 -42.39 31.18 48.01
N GLY A 320 -42.41 32.47 47.65
CA GLY A 320 -42.99 33.53 48.47
C GLY A 320 -44.51 33.35 48.68
N LEU A 321 -45.24 33.01 47.61
CA LEU A 321 -46.67 32.69 47.67
C LEU A 321 -46.94 31.42 48.49
N LEU A 322 -46.13 30.36 48.35
CA LEU A 322 -46.23 29.16 49.18
C LEU A 322 -45.97 29.47 50.66
N GLY A 323 -44.94 30.27 50.97
CA GLY A 323 -44.66 30.75 52.33
C GLY A 323 -45.82 31.56 52.91
N PHE A 324 -46.43 32.44 52.11
CA PHE A 324 -47.61 33.22 52.51
C PHE A 324 -48.85 32.35 52.72
N CYS A 325 -49.09 31.35 51.87
CA CYS A 325 -50.16 30.36 52.03
C CYS A 325 -49.95 29.52 53.31
N ILE A 326 -48.72 29.09 53.61
CA ILE A 326 -48.38 28.36 54.84
C ILE A 326 -48.57 29.26 56.07
N TYR A 327 -48.21 30.55 55.98
CA TYR A 327 -48.47 31.53 57.04
C TYR A 327 -49.97 31.74 57.28
N LEU A 328 -50.78 31.89 56.22
CA LEU A 328 -52.24 31.98 56.32
C LEU A 328 -52.89 30.69 56.85
N ALA A 329 -52.37 29.52 56.46
CA ALA A 329 -52.81 28.23 56.99
C ALA A 329 -52.53 28.13 58.49
N ARG A 330 -51.29 28.42 58.93
CA ARG A 330 -50.91 28.47 60.36
C ARG A 330 -51.72 29.49 61.15
N ARG A 331 -52.10 30.63 60.54
CA ARG A 331 -52.99 31.63 61.15
C ARG A 331 -54.45 31.17 61.25
N ARG A 332 -54.88 30.17 60.47
CA ARG A 332 -56.22 29.54 60.57
C ARG A 332 -56.25 28.31 61.49
N THR A 333 -55.18 27.53 61.59
CA THR A 333 -55.06 26.39 62.52
C THR A 333 -54.77 26.84 63.97
N GLY A 334 -55.43 27.92 64.41
CA GLY A 334 -55.37 28.45 65.79
C GLY A 334 -56.53 27.99 66.67
N GLN A 335 -57.40 27.09 66.17
CA GLN A 335 -58.51 26.47 66.89
C GLN A 335 -58.61 24.99 66.51
N TYR A 336 -59.06 24.18 67.47
CA TYR A 336 -59.18 22.71 67.44
C TYR A 336 -57.85 21.92 67.40
N ALA A 337 -57.39 21.58 68.60
CA ALA A 337 -56.61 20.37 68.88
C ALA A 337 -57.53 19.37 69.60
N MET A 338 -57.28 18.06 69.41
CA MET A 338 -57.84 16.83 70.04
C MET A 338 -57.83 15.73 68.94
N LEU A 339 -57.59 14.44 69.16
CA LEU A 339 -57.19 13.64 70.34
C LEU A 339 -56.69 12.25 69.83
N VAL A 340 -55.99 11.46 70.68
CA VAL A 340 -55.95 9.96 70.67
C VAL A 340 -55.32 9.27 69.44
N SER A 341 -54.68 8.09 69.49
CA SER A 341 -53.87 7.35 70.49
C SER A 341 -53.11 6.26 69.70
N GLU A 342 -51.80 6.04 69.88
CA GLU A 342 -51.19 5.03 70.79
C GLU A 342 -51.38 3.55 70.38
N ALA A 343 -50.28 2.77 70.47
CA ALA A 343 -50.13 1.34 70.13
C ALA A 343 -50.17 1.01 68.60
N ARG A 344 -49.59 -0.11 68.11
CA ARG A 344 -48.96 -1.26 68.81
C ARG A 344 -47.86 -1.97 67.98
N ASP A 345 -46.99 -2.70 68.70
CA ASP A 345 -46.09 -3.84 68.38
C ASP A 345 -46.20 -4.44 66.95
N GLY A 346 -45.09 -4.65 66.22
CA GLY A 346 -44.35 -5.94 66.20
C GLY A 346 -44.52 -6.62 64.81
N GLU A 347 -43.74 -7.59 64.32
CA GLU A 347 -42.47 -8.23 64.71
C GLU A 347 -41.69 -8.59 63.41
N THR A 348 -40.50 -9.21 63.50
CA THR A 348 -39.73 -9.77 62.37
C THR A 348 -39.34 -11.22 62.67
N GLU A 349 -39.54 -12.15 61.73
CA GLU A 349 -38.58 -13.21 61.35
C GLU A 349 -39.10 -14.13 60.23
N GLU A 350 -38.34 -15.19 59.96
CA GLU A 350 -38.58 -16.41 59.16
C GLU A 350 -38.14 -16.47 57.69
N GLU A 351 -37.23 -17.44 57.47
CA GLU A 351 -36.81 -18.13 56.24
C GLU A 351 -37.98 -19.07 55.77
N GLU A 352 -37.90 -20.04 54.86
CA GLU A 352 -36.86 -20.80 54.12
C GLU A 352 -37.39 -20.97 52.66
N ASP A 353 -37.03 -21.85 51.71
CA ASP A 353 -36.12 -23.00 51.53
C ASP A 353 -35.85 -23.14 50.00
N SER A 354 -34.99 -24.09 49.64
CA SER A 354 -35.00 -24.87 48.39
C SER A 354 -34.27 -24.30 47.16
N ALA A 355 -33.51 -25.08 46.38
CA ALA A 355 -32.67 -26.27 46.63
C ALA A 355 -32.12 -26.78 45.28
N MET A 356 -30.83 -27.17 45.22
CA MET A 356 -30.28 -28.25 44.35
C MET A 356 -30.40 -28.05 42.80
N GLN A 357 -29.60 -28.67 41.91
CA GLN A 357 -28.65 -29.77 42.04
C GLN A 357 -27.44 -29.63 41.08
N THR A 358 -26.37 -30.34 41.44
CA THR A 358 -25.08 -30.50 40.73
C THR A 358 -25.14 -31.46 39.52
N ASN A 359 -24.15 -31.41 38.62
CA ASN A 359 -23.15 -32.47 38.36
C ASN A 359 -22.21 -32.09 37.18
N GLU A 360 -20.88 -32.19 37.37
CA GLU A 360 -19.95 -33.20 36.80
C GLU A 360 -19.79 -33.15 35.26
N PHE A 361 -18.64 -32.78 34.70
CA PHE A 361 -17.28 -33.35 34.77
C PHE A 361 -17.06 -34.51 33.78
N TYR A 362 -16.20 -34.29 32.78
CA TYR A 362 -15.51 -35.34 32.04
C TYR A 362 -14.11 -34.87 31.64
N ASN A 363 -13.09 -35.52 32.20
CA ASN A 363 -11.73 -35.43 31.65
C ASN A 363 -11.66 -36.17 30.31
N SER A 364 -10.84 -35.66 29.38
CA SER A 364 -10.34 -36.42 28.23
C SER A 364 -8.88 -36.07 27.97
N GLU A 365 -8.05 -36.49 28.92
CA GLU A 365 -6.61 -36.57 28.73
C GLU A 365 -6.33 -37.69 27.73
N SER A 366 -5.95 -37.33 26.49
CA SER A 366 -5.62 -38.29 25.43
C SER A 366 -4.17 -38.13 24.99
N ASP A 367 -3.30 -38.75 25.77
CA ASP A 367 -1.91 -38.94 25.36
C ASP A 367 -1.88 -39.74 24.05
N SER A 368 -1.38 -39.13 22.98
CA SER A 368 -1.09 -39.82 21.74
C SER A 368 0.18 -39.24 21.14
N ALA A 369 1.28 -39.94 21.37
CA ALA A 369 2.60 -39.67 20.81
C ALA A 369 2.60 -39.83 19.28
N LYS A 370 2.00 -38.85 18.59
CA LYS A 370 2.10 -38.69 17.13
C LYS A 370 3.56 -38.41 16.78
N HIS A 371 4.28 -39.48 16.50
CA HIS A 371 5.40 -39.42 15.55
C HIS A 371 4.83 -38.87 14.25
N SER A 372 4.94 -37.55 14.08
CA SER A 372 4.59 -36.87 12.84
C SER A 372 5.51 -37.41 11.75
N ALA A 373 4.95 -38.22 10.85
CA ALA A 373 5.65 -38.65 9.66
C ALA A 373 5.94 -37.41 8.82
N PHE A 374 7.15 -36.85 8.96
CA PHE A 374 7.59 -35.63 8.29
C PHE A 374 7.27 -35.70 6.80
N ARG A 375 6.70 -34.63 6.25
CA ARG A 375 6.25 -34.62 4.85
C ARG A 375 7.48 -34.66 3.96
N HIS A 376 7.63 -35.76 3.21
CA HIS A 376 8.78 -35.97 2.33
C HIS A 376 8.89 -34.84 1.31
N VAL A 377 9.91 -34.00 1.45
CA VAL A 377 10.19 -32.88 0.55
C VAL A 377 10.87 -33.40 -0.71
N LYS A 378 10.41 -32.96 -1.88
CA LYS A 378 11.02 -33.31 -3.18
C LYS A 378 11.59 -32.06 -3.83
N VAL A 379 12.85 -31.77 -3.55
CA VAL A 379 13.59 -30.66 -4.18
C VAL A 379 13.53 -30.82 -5.70
N LYS A 380 13.05 -29.77 -6.38
CA LYS A 380 13.01 -29.69 -7.85
C LYS A 380 13.99 -28.63 -8.31
N TYR A 381 14.74 -28.94 -9.36
CA TYR A 381 15.61 -28.01 -10.06
C TYR A 381 15.11 -27.90 -11.50
N LEU A 382 14.46 -26.79 -11.85
CA LEU A 382 13.89 -26.58 -13.18
C LEU A 382 14.99 -26.48 -14.25
N ARG A 383 14.76 -27.12 -15.40
CA ARG A 383 15.75 -27.18 -16.49
C ARG A 383 15.59 -25.95 -17.38
N ARG A 384 16.62 -25.09 -17.39
CA ARG A 384 16.61 -23.82 -18.14
C ARG A 384 16.46 -24.06 -19.66
N PRO A 385 15.51 -23.41 -20.35
CA PRO A 385 15.60 -23.22 -21.81
C PRO A 385 16.71 -22.21 -22.13
N ALA A 386 17.22 -22.24 -23.36
CA ALA A 386 18.32 -21.35 -23.76
C ALA A 386 17.83 -19.95 -24.14
N MET A 387 18.19 -18.96 -23.31
CA MET A 387 18.14 -17.51 -23.57
C MET A 387 16.75 -16.85 -23.72
N GLY A 388 16.71 -15.51 -23.66
CA GLY A 388 15.51 -14.70 -23.90
C GLY A 388 15.08 -13.80 -22.73
N SER A 389 13.88 -14.03 -22.19
CA SER A 389 13.10 -13.00 -21.47
C SER A 389 13.75 -12.39 -20.21
N TYR A 390 14.50 -13.18 -19.43
CA TYR A 390 14.93 -12.81 -18.08
C TYR A 390 16.17 -11.90 -18.03
N GLU A 391 17.12 -12.04 -18.96
CA GLU A 391 18.29 -11.14 -18.98
C GLU A 391 17.89 -9.70 -19.34
N ASN A 392 16.89 -9.55 -20.21
CA ASN A 392 16.29 -8.26 -20.58
C ASN A 392 15.46 -7.60 -19.44
N GLN A 393 15.52 -8.13 -18.22
CA GLN A 393 14.88 -7.56 -17.02
C GLN A 393 15.88 -7.27 -15.89
N ARG A 394 17.15 -7.65 -16.03
CA ARG A 394 18.17 -7.37 -15.01
C ARG A 394 18.54 -5.88 -15.02
N ILE A 395 18.70 -5.32 -13.82
CA ILE A 395 19.42 -4.05 -13.65
C ILE A 395 20.80 -4.21 -14.29
N GLN A 396 21.14 -3.36 -15.25
CA GLN A 396 22.36 -3.52 -16.03
C GLN A 396 23.60 -3.29 -15.16
N PRO A 397 24.63 -4.17 -15.23
CA PRO A 397 25.86 -3.99 -14.46
C PRO A 397 26.54 -2.64 -14.75
N ILE A 398 26.77 -1.88 -13.69
CA ILE A 398 27.34 -0.53 -13.73
C ILE A 398 28.86 -0.65 -13.77
N SER A 399 29.52 0.07 -14.69
CA SER A 399 30.99 0.08 -14.74
C SER A 399 31.56 0.88 -13.57
N ILE A 400 32.68 0.42 -13.02
CA ILE A 400 33.35 1.04 -11.87
C ILE A 400 33.64 2.53 -12.09
N GLU A 401 33.98 2.92 -13.32
CA GLU A 401 34.18 4.29 -13.79
C GLU A 401 32.95 5.20 -13.58
N LYS A 402 31.74 4.63 -13.66
CA LYS A 402 30.45 5.33 -13.57
C LYS A 402 29.75 5.10 -12.23
N PHE A 403 30.38 4.35 -11.32
CA PHE A 403 29.76 3.93 -10.07
C PHE A 403 29.54 5.10 -9.12
N SER A 404 30.53 6.01 -9.00
CA SER A 404 30.40 7.21 -8.16
C SER A 404 29.23 8.09 -8.61
N ASP A 405 29.24 8.54 -9.88
CA ASP A 405 28.18 9.36 -10.47
C ASP A 405 26.80 8.72 -10.38
N TYR A 406 26.72 7.39 -10.43
CA TYR A 406 25.48 6.65 -10.24
C TYR A 406 25.00 6.71 -8.77
N VAL A 407 25.88 6.42 -7.81
CA VAL A 407 25.55 6.44 -6.37
C VAL A 407 25.16 7.86 -5.93
N THR A 408 25.89 8.88 -6.36
CA THR A 408 25.55 10.30 -6.13
C THR A 408 24.12 10.61 -6.61
N ARG A 409 23.79 10.31 -7.87
CA ARG A 409 22.42 10.50 -8.42
C ARG A 409 21.34 9.58 -7.84
N LEU A 410 21.72 8.55 -7.09
CA LEU A 410 20.81 7.65 -6.39
C LEU A 410 20.45 8.17 -5.00
N LEU A 411 21.42 8.80 -4.31
CA LEU A 411 21.28 9.36 -2.97
C LEU A 411 20.75 10.80 -2.97
N GLU A 412 21.23 11.65 -3.87
CA GLU A 412 20.82 13.06 -3.98
C GLU A 412 19.44 13.25 -4.65
N SER A 413 18.76 12.17 -5.03
CA SER A 413 17.45 12.27 -5.67
C SER A 413 16.35 12.55 -4.65
N PRO A 414 15.61 13.68 -4.75
CA PRO A 414 14.45 13.96 -3.90
C PRO A 414 13.30 12.95 -4.12
N ASN A 415 13.35 12.17 -5.20
CA ASN A 415 12.38 11.13 -5.54
C ASN A 415 12.73 9.76 -4.92
N GLY A 416 13.67 9.70 -3.97
CA GLY A 416 13.99 8.49 -3.21
C GLY A 416 14.48 7.31 -4.06
N HIS A 417 15.25 7.56 -5.12
CA HIS A 417 15.63 6.54 -6.12
C HIS A 417 16.24 5.26 -5.52
N ILE A 418 17.00 5.36 -4.40
CA ILE A 418 17.54 4.20 -3.69
C ILE A 418 16.45 3.23 -3.20
N ASN A 419 15.33 3.76 -2.68
CA ASN A 419 14.21 2.94 -2.22
C ASN A 419 13.54 2.21 -3.38
N VAL A 420 13.46 2.83 -4.56
CA VAL A 420 12.85 2.21 -5.74
C VAL A 420 13.77 1.19 -6.41
N GLN A 421 15.10 1.39 -6.40
CA GLN A 421 16.06 0.32 -6.73
C GLN A 421 15.88 -0.90 -5.80
N PHE A 422 15.66 -0.67 -4.50
CA PHE A 422 15.41 -1.77 -3.55
C PHE A 422 14.05 -2.46 -3.77
N ARG A 423 12.99 -1.71 -4.09
CA ARG A 423 11.69 -2.28 -4.52
C ARG A 423 11.85 -3.11 -5.80
N LEU A 424 12.55 -2.61 -6.81
CA LEU A 424 12.84 -3.33 -8.05
C LEU A 424 13.64 -4.60 -7.80
N LEU A 425 14.64 -4.57 -6.91
CA LEU A 425 15.40 -5.76 -6.51
C LEU A 425 14.50 -6.84 -5.89
N ASN A 426 13.55 -6.45 -5.01
CA ASN A 426 12.57 -7.38 -4.41
C ASN A 426 11.63 -7.98 -5.49
N ILE A 427 11.15 -7.18 -6.44
CA ILE A 427 10.33 -7.65 -7.57
C ILE A 427 11.12 -8.65 -8.43
N LEU A 428 12.38 -8.35 -8.76
CA LEU A 428 13.24 -9.23 -9.55
C LEU A 428 13.61 -10.51 -8.80
N ALA A 429 13.78 -10.45 -7.47
CA ALA A 429 13.99 -11.61 -6.62
C ALA A 429 12.77 -12.55 -6.62
N ARG A 430 11.55 -12.02 -6.43
CA ARG A 430 10.30 -12.79 -6.51
C ARG A 430 10.04 -13.39 -7.90
N GLN A 431 10.37 -12.65 -8.97
CA GLN A 431 10.30 -13.19 -10.33
C GLN A 431 11.35 -14.31 -10.53
N GLN A 432 12.53 -14.20 -9.94
CA GLN A 432 13.55 -15.26 -9.97
C GLN A 432 13.14 -16.49 -9.15
N GLU A 433 12.53 -16.30 -7.98
CA GLU A 433 11.98 -17.35 -7.12
C GLU A 433 10.97 -18.22 -7.90
N GLN A 434 9.97 -17.57 -8.51
CA GLN A 434 8.97 -18.22 -9.37
C GLN A 434 9.59 -18.87 -10.62
N TYR A 435 10.53 -18.20 -11.28
CA TYR A 435 11.19 -18.70 -12.50
C TYR A 435 12.10 -19.91 -12.25
N CYS A 436 12.81 -19.93 -11.11
CA CYS A 436 13.62 -21.06 -10.69
C CYS A 436 12.80 -22.19 -10.06
N GLY A 437 11.56 -21.90 -9.63
CA GLY A 437 10.70 -22.84 -8.91
C GLY A 437 11.25 -23.15 -7.51
N LEU A 438 11.70 -22.11 -6.81
CA LEU A 438 12.19 -22.23 -5.44
C LEU A 438 11.03 -22.59 -4.49
N THR A 439 11.34 -23.31 -3.42
CA THR A 439 10.37 -23.79 -2.43
C THR A 439 10.98 -23.79 -1.03
N THR A 440 10.17 -23.65 0.01
CA THR A 440 10.59 -23.59 1.43
C THR A 440 10.15 -24.82 2.23
N CYS A 441 9.70 -25.88 1.56
CA CYS A 441 8.89 -26.96 2.15
C CYS A 441 9.60 -27.80 3.23
N LEU A 442 10.94 -27.71 3.34
CA LEU A 442 11.69 -28.21 4.48
C LEU A 442 11.58 -27.24 5.68
N GLY A 443 11.94 -25.97 5.50
CA GLY A 443 11.92 -24.96 6.56
C GLY A 443 10.54 -24.67 7.12
N ASP A 444 9.50 -24.75 6.29
CA ASP A 444 8.08 -24.68 6.70
C ASP A 444 7.72 -25.72 7.79
N GLN A 445 8.48 -26.82 7.91
CA GLN A 445 8.27 -27.88 8.91
C GLN A 445 9.08 -27.66 10.20
N PHE A 446 9.97 -26.66 10.26
CA PHE A 446 10.91 -26.40 11.36
C PHE A 446 10.92 -24.92 11.78
N SER A 447 9.74 -24.31 11.90
CA SER A 447 9.56 -22.93 12.39
C SER A 447 10.15 -22.69 13.79
N SER A 448 10.25 -23.70 14.64
CA SER A 448 10.90 -23.63 15.97
C SER A 448 12.44 -23.74 15.94
N MET A 449 13.04 -23.91 14.75
CA MET A 449 14.48 -23.95 14.51
C MET A 449 14.94 -22.87 13.52
N THR A 450 14.04 -21.94 13.18
CA THR A 450 14.24 -20.89 12.17
C THR A 450 14.00 -19.53 12.83
N LEU A 451 14.96 -18.61 12.75
CA LEU A 451 14.87 -17.32 13.47
C LEU A 451 13.76 -16.42 12.89
N HIS A 452 13.49 -16.58 11.59
CA HIS A 452 12.42 -15.86 10.89
C HIS A 452 11.51 -16.85 10.12
N PRO A 453 10.47 -17.41 10.78
CA PRO A 453 9.56 -18.38 10.16
C PRO A 453 8.77 -17.87 8.93
N ASP A 454 8.69 -16.55 8.73
CA ASP A 454 8.09 -15.92 7.55
C ASP A 454 9.02 -15.96 6.31
N CYS A 455 10.31 -16.29 6.46
CA CYS A 455 11.29 -16.34 5.37
C CYS A 455 12.41 -17.40 5.55
N PRO A 456 12.06 -18.70 5.71
CA PRO A 456 13.03 -19.79 5.86
C PRO A 456 13.89 -20.05 4.61
N PRO A 457 14.98 -20.84 4.71
CA PRO A 457 15.84 -21.22 3.59
C PRO A 457 15.10 -21.96 2.47
N TYR A 458 15.48 -21.69 1.21
CA TYR A 458 14.97 -22.44 0.06
C TYR A 458 15.54 -23.88 0.03
N ASP A 459 14.68 -24.86 -0.22
CA ASP A 459 14.99 -26.29 -0.38
C ASP A 459 16.14 -26.56 -1.39
N GLN A 460 16.28 -25.67 -2.37
CA GLN A 460 17.27 -25.74 -3.44
C GLN A 460 18.69 -25.34 -3.00
N THR A 461 18.83 -24.56 -1.92
CA THR A 461 20.09 -23.97 -1.43
C THR A 461 20.36 -24.21 0.06
N VAL A 462 19.40 -24.75 0.83
CA VAL A 462 19.53 -25.00 2.26
C VAL A 462 20.71 -25.93 2.57
N VAL A 463 21.44 -25.62 3.64
CA VAL A 463 22.54 -26.45 4.17
C VAL A 463 21.95 -27.61 4.97
N VAL A 464 22.51 -28.81 4.81
CA VAL A 464 21.97 -30.04 5.41
C VAL A 464 23.09 -30.79 6.13
N LEU A 465 22.86 -31.12 7.40
CA LEU A 465 23.89 -31.65 8.31
C LEU A 465 24.13 -33.17 8.19
N ASP A 466 23.83 -33.78 7.05
CA ASP A 466 24.32 -35.11 6.64
C ASP A 466 25.34 -35.04 5.48
N GLN A 467 25.34 -33.94 4.71
CA GLN A 467 26.21 -33.75 3.55
C GLN A 467 27.44 -32.91 3.90
N SER A 468 28.64 -33.48 3.78
CA SER A 468 29.89 -32.71 3.92
C SER A 468 30.14 -31.82 2.71
N TRP A 469 30.91 -30.73 2.90
CA TRP A 469 31.26 -29.81 1.81
C TRP A 469 31.92 -30.51 0.61
N ALA A 470 32.72 -31.55 0.87
CA ALA A 470 33.33 -32.37 -0.19
C ALA A 470 32.28 -33.10 -1.03
N ALA A 471 31.25 -33.67 -0.40
CA ALA A 471 30.14 -34.33 -1.09
C ALA A 471 29.23 -33.32 -1.82
N TYR A 472 28.94 -32.18 -1.19
CA TYR A 472 28.16 -31.10 -1.82
C TYR A 472 28.85 -30.58 -3.09
N ARG A 473 30.16 -30.36 -3.08
CA ARG A 473 30.93 -29.89 -4.26
C ARG A 473 30.89 -30.83 -5.47
N MET A 474 30.63 -32.13 -5.28
CA MET A 474 30.49 -33.10 -6.36
C MET A 474 29.14 -33.01 -7.07
N VAL A 475 28.04 -32.92 -6.31
CA VAL A 475 26.67 -32.93 -6.85
C VAL A 475 26.14 -31.50 -7.13
N ARG A 476 26.69 -30.49 -6.43
CA ARG A 476 26.36 -29.05 -6.49
C ARG A 476 24.88 -28.73 -6.37
N ARG A 477 24.19 -29.52 -5.55
CA ARG A 477 22.77 -29.45 -5.26
C ARG A 477 22.56 -29.98 -3.85
N THR A 478 21.63 -29.37 -3.13
CA THR A 478 21.09 -29.92 -1.90
C THR A 478 20.35 -31.22 -2.21
N VAL A 479 20.66 -32.27 -1.45
CA VAL A 479 19.98 -33.56 -1.52
C VAL A 479 19.47 -33.86 -0.13
N LEU A 480 18.15 -33.95 0.03
CA LEU A 480 17.54 -34.19 1.35
C LEU A 480 17.53 -35.70 1.67
N PRO A 481 17.78 -36.10 2.93
CA PRO A 481 17.69 -37.50 3.34
C PRO A 481 16.23 -37.98 3.41
N HIS A 482 16.05 -39.22 3.86
CA HIS A 482 14.72 -39.72 4.19
C HIS A 482 14.11 -38.93 5.37
N ALA A 483 12.82 -38.58 5.25
CA ALA A 483 12.18 -37.53 6.05
C ALA A 483 12.27 -37.69 7.58
N ARG A 484 12.38 -38.93 8.09
CA ARG A 484 12.63 -39.23 9.52
C ARG A 484 13.86 -38.53 10.11
N HIS A 485 14.81 -38.12 9.27
CA HIS A 485 16.07 -37.49 9.67
C HIS A 485 16.04 -35.95 9.60
N TYR A 486 14.98 -35.33 9.07
CA TYR A 486 14.95 -33.88 8.82
C TYR A 486 15.22 -33.07 10.10
N ALA A 487 14.60 -33.43 11.23
CA ALA A 487 14.81 -32.74 12.52
C ALA A 487 16.26 -32.81 13.05
N THR A 488 17.08 -33.75 12.58
CA THR A 488 18.50 -33.87 12.96
C THR A 488 19.46 -33.27 11.93
N VAL A 489 18.98 -32.91 10.74
CA VAL A 489 19.84 -32.37 9.65
C VAL A 489 19.49 -30.95 9.20
N TYR A 490 18.33 -30.43 9.61
CA TYR A 490 17.92 -29.07 9.30
C TYR A 490 18.74 -28.03 10.06
N ILE A 491 19.05 -26.93 9.39
CA ILE A 491 19.58 -25.71 9.98
C ILE A 491 19.08 -24.52 9.15
N ASP A 492 18.84 -23.39 9.81
CA ASP A 492 18.46 -22.12 9.20
C ASP A 492 19.67 -21.45 8.49
N ALA A 493 20.09 -22.06 7.37
CA ALA A 493 21.24 -21.62 6.59
C ALA A 493 21.11 -21.98 5.10
N SER A 494 21.63 -21.13 4.21
CA SER A 494 21.71 -21.33 2.76
C SER A 494 23.12 -21.14 2.21
N TYR A 495 23.48 -21.98 1.24
CA TYR A 495 24.66 -21.80 0.39
C TYR A 495 24.49 -20.59 -0.54
N VAL A 496 25.45 -19.66 -0.52
CA VAL A 496 25.44 -18.43 -1.33
C VAL A 496 26.66 -18.38 -2.26
N THR A 497 26.42 -18.04 -3.52
CA THR A 497 27.46 -17.91 -4.56
C THR A 497 27.90 -16.46 -4.69
N ARG A 498 29.21 -16.21 -4.70
CA ARG A 498 29.77 -14.87 -4.97
C ARG A 498 29.45 -14.38 -6.39
N CYS A 499 29.44 -13.07 -6.58
CA CYS A 499 29.60 -12.48 -7.91
C CYS A 499 31.04 -12.62 -8.41
N ASP A 500 31.22 -12.70 -9.73
CA ASP A 500 32.53 -12.55 -10.38
C ASP A 500 32.66 -11.13 -10.96
N PHE A 501 33.87 -10.72 -11.36
CA PHE A 501 34.12 -9.35 -11.86
C PHE A 501 34.85 -9.35 -13.20
N ASN A 502 34.32 -8.62 -14.18
CA ASN A 502 34.91 -8.47 -15.50
C ASN A 502 35.92 -7.32 -15.52
N GLN A 503 37.19 -7.62 -15.22
CA GLN A 503 38.27 -6.63 -15.20
C GLN A 503 38.39 -5.79 -16.49
N LYS A 504 38.05 -6.34 -17.67
CA LYS A 504 38.13 -5.62 -18.96
C LYS A 504 36.96 -4.68 -19.23
N LYS A 505 35.80 -4.92 -18.60
CA LYS A 505 34.59 -4.09 -18.74
C LYS A 505 34.30 -3.24 -17.49
N GLY A 506 35.03 -3.46 -16.39
CA GLY A 506 34.82 -2.78 -15.12
C GLY A 506 33.51 -3.12 -14.42
N VAL A 507 32.84 -4.23 -14.77
CA VAL A 507 31.49 -4.58 -14.28
C VAL A 507 31.46 -5.89 -13.48
N ALA A 508 30.54 -5.99 -12.52
CA ALA A 508 30.18 -7.26 -11.90
C ALA A 508 29.45 -8.20 -12.87
N ILE A 509 29.63 -9.51 -12.68
CA ILE A 509 28.91 -10.58 -13.37
C ILE A 509 28.07 -11.33 -12.34
N VAL A 510 26.76 -11.40 -12.58
CA VAL A 510 25.85 -12.23 -11.77
C VAL A 510 26.14 -13.70 -12.05
N PRO A 511 26.41 -14.55 -11.03
CA PRO A 511 26.86 -15.91 -11.25
C PRO A 511 25.75 -16.79 -11.84
N GLU A 512 26.15 -17.85 -12.55
CA GLU A 512 25.20 -18.84 -13.06
C GLU A 512 24.78 -19.87 -12.01
N PHE A 513 23.53 -20.32 -12.09
CA PHE A 513 23.01 -21.39 -11.26
C PHE A 513 23.76 -22.71 -11.54
N GLY A 514 24.45 -23.24 -10.53
CA GLY A 514 25.35 -24.40 -10.61
C GLY A 514 26.84 -24.08 -10.41
N ASN A 515 27.20 -22.79 -10.30
CA ASN A 515 28.49 -22.36 -9.78
C ASN A 515 28.67 -22.84 -8.32
N VAL A 516 29.92 -23.02 -7.90
CA VAL A 516 30.23 -23.48 -6.53
C VAL A 516 29.99 -22.31 -5.55
N PRO A 517 29.23 -22.52 -4.45
CA PRO A 517 29.04 -21.51 -3.42
C PRO A 517 30.38 -21.03 -2.83
N ALA A 518 30.40 -19.77 -2.39
CA ALA A 518 31.56 -19.14 -1.75
C ALA A 518 31.32 -18.85 -0.26
N PHE A 519 30.05 -18.73 0.14
CA PHE A 519 29.62 -18.40 1.49
C PHE A 519 28.49 -19.33 1.94
N ILE A 520 28.26 -19.37 3.25
CA ILE A 520 26.99 -19.81 3.84
C ILE A 520 26.42 -18.58 4.54
N ALA A 521 25.19 -18.21 4.22
CA ALA A 521 24.41 -17.27 5.01
C ALA A 521 23.58 -18.10 6.00
N ALA A 522 23.66 -17.80 7.29
CA ALA A 522 22.94 -18.50 8.33
C ALA A 522 22.34 -17.47 9.30
N SER A 523 21.16 -17.78 9.84
CA SER A 523 20.57 -16.99 10.91
C SER A 523 21.37 -17.13 12.20
N THR A 524 21.33 -16.10 13.03
CA THR A 524 21.97 -16.10 14.36
C THR A 524 21.40 -17.24 15.22
N PRO A 525 22.25 -18.14 15.77
CA PRO A 525 21.80 -19.38 16.36
C PRO A 525 21.03 -19.15 17.66
N MET A 526 19.93 -19.87 17.81
CA MET A 526 19.12 -19.91 19.02
C MET A 526 19.68 -20.94 20.01
N GLU A 527 19.32 -20.87 21.29
CA GLU A 527 19.80 -21.81 22.32
C GLU A 527 19.60 -23.29 21.92
N ASN A 528 18.50 -23.60 21.23
CA ASN A 528 18.15 -24.94 20.74
C ASN A 528 18.78 -25.32 19.37
N THR A 529 19.49 -24.40 18.69
CA THR A 529 20.15 -24.63 17.41
C THR A 529 21.68 -24.39 17.42
N CYS A 530 22.24 -23.88 18.51
CA CYS A 530 23.69 -23.77 18.73
C CYS A 530 24.49 -25.06 18.41
N PRO A 531 24.07 -26.28 18.83
CA PRO A 531 24.78 -27.52 18.48
C PRO A 531 24.82 -27.79 16.97
N GLN A 532 23.71 -27.52 16.27
CA GLN A 532 23.57 -27.66 14.82
C GLN A 532 24.48 -26.64 14.10
N PHE A 533 24.56 -25.41 14.60
CA PHE A 533 25.44 -24.35 14.06
C PHE A 533 26.93 -24.70 14.18
N LEU A 534 27.37 -25.20 15.34
CA LEU A 534 28.74 -25.70 15.52
C LEU A 534 29.02 -26.94 14.64
N THR A 535 28.03 -27.83 14.49
CA THR A 535 28.11 -28.99 13.58
C THR A 535 28.26 -28.54 12.13
N MET A 536 27.52 -27.52 11.68
CA MET A 536 27.65 -26.93 10.34
C MET A 536 29.08 -26.42 10.09
N ILE A 537 29.64 -25.64 11.01
CA ILE A 537 31.01 -25.08 10.91
C ILE A 537 32.03 -26.21 10.71
N ALA A 538 31.97 -27.25 11.53
CA ALA A 538 32.88 -28.39 11.46
C ALA A 538 32.70 -29.22 10.17
N GLN A 539 31.45 -29.53 9.80
CA GLN A 539 31.10 -30.39 8.67
C GLN A 539 31.34 -29.73 7.31
N GLN A 540 31.04 -28.43 7.19
CA GLN A 540 31.31 -27.64 5.99
C GLN A 540 32.76 -27.12 5.96
N ARG A 541 33.51 -27.29 7.05
CA ARG A 541 34.91 -26.86 7.24
C ARG A 541 35.08 -25.35 7.04
N CYS A 542 34.18 -24.56 7.62
CA CYS A 542 34.23 -23.11 7.58
C CYS A 542 35.49 -22.60 8.31
N PRO A 543 36.46 -21.96 7.62
CA PRO A 543 37.71 -21.51 8.24
C PRO A 543 37.58 -20.13 8.91
N LEU A 544 36.46 -19.46 8.68
CA LEU A 544 36.12 -18.13 9.16
C LEU A 544 34.61 -18.08 9.39
N VAL A 545 34.20 -17.46 10.50
CA VAL A 545 32.83 -17.03 10.77
C VAL A 545 32.87 -15.51 10.89
N ILE A 546 31.91 -14.83 10.28
CA ILE A 546 31.75 -13.37 10.38
C ILE A 546 30.41 -13.14 11.07
N ASN A 547 30.43 -12.61 12.29
CA ASN A 547 29.21 -12.05 12.88
C ASN A 547 28.97 -10.65 12.29
N LEU A 548 27.71 -10.29 12.10
CA LEU A 548 27.27 -8.95 11.67
C LEU A 548 26.26 -8.32 12.65
N ASP A 549 25.82 -9.09 13.67
CA ASP A 549 25.05 -8.60 14.81
C ASP A 549 26.01 -8.10 15.93
N GLU A 550 25.47 -7.36 16.91
CA GLU A 550 26.22 -6.83 18.08
C GLU A 550 26.62 -7.91 19.11
#